data_AF-A0A453HDW4-F1
#
_entry.id   AF-A0A453HDW4-F1
#
_cell.length_a   1.000
_cell.length_b   1.000
_cell.length_c   1.000
_cell.angle_alpha   90.00
_cell.angle_beta   90.00
_cell.angle_gamma   90.00
#
_symmetry.space_group_name_H-M   'P 1'
#
loop_
_entity.id
_entity.type
_entity.pdbx_description
1 polymer ?
#
loop_
_entity_poly.entity_id
_entity_poly.type
_entity_poly.pdbx_seq_one_letter_code
_entity_poly.pdbx_strand_id
1 'polypeptide(L)'
;MGAPMFHSMGFFFALNGLAQGLTTVVMTDAATRAGLRGMLEAAQRWEVTEMTAAPPVVLGITKDRCRLTSLARVICGGAPLPTSVAEQFRRRFPHVDLCMGYGSTEAGGISLMIDRDECSRVGSAGRISHNVEAKIVDIVTGEPLPVGRKGELCVRGPSIMTGYVGDDEANAAAFDSEGWLKTGDLCYIDQDGFLFVVDRLKELIKYKAYQVCSYQLMNNVLLSCSTSNLARMVDGKLNTAGRARRAGACPAIVARNCRRCSHAISSRRGRRD
;
A
#
# COMPACT_ATOMS: atom_id res chain seq x y z
N MET A 1 5.93 -2.77 18.64
CA MET A 1 5.83 -4.26 18.48
C MET A 1 5.27 -4.58 17.10
N GLY A 2 5.73 -5.63 16.38
CA GLY A 2 4.88 -6.24 15.33
C GLY A 2 5.40 -6.35 13.89
N ALA A 3 6.71 -6.25 13.62
CA ALA A 3 7.27 -6.58 12.30
C ALA A 3 8.55 -7.43 12.42
N PRO A 4 8.81 -8.38 11.50
CA PRO A 4 10.05 -9.14 11.50
C PRO A 4 11.27 -8.23 11.31
N MET A 5 12.32 -8.42 12.12
CA MET A 5 13.52 -7.57 12.10
C MET A 5 14.39 -7.75 10.84
N PHE A 6 14.19 -8.80 10.06
CA PHE A 6 14.84 -8.94 8.75
C PHE A 6 14.23 -8.02 7.68
N HIS A 7 13.02 -7.49 7.92
CA HIS A 7 12.37 -6.54 7.04
C HIS A 7 12.68 -5.11 7.51
N SER A 8 12.85 -4.18 6.56
CA SER A 8 13.20 -2.77 6.82
C SER A 8 12.32 -2.13 7.90
N MET A 9 11.00 -2.30 7.82
CA MET A 9 10.07 -1.82 8.84
C MET A 9 10.42 -2.32 10.26
N GLY A 10 10.61 -3.63 10.46
CA GLY A 10 10.92 -4.16 11.80
C GLY A 10 12.27 -3.67 12.32
N PHE A 11 13.26 -3.62 11.44
CA PHE A 11 14.59 -3.10 11.75
C PHE A 11 14.56 -1.62 12.17
N PHE A 12 13.98 -0.75 11.34
CA PHE A 12 13.93 0.69 11.59
C PHE A 12 13.14 1.05 12.85
N PHE A 13 11.98 0.42 13.08
CA PHE A 13 11.20 0.72 14.27
C PHE A 13 11.86 0.21 15.57
N ALA A 14 12.59 -0.91 15.51
CA ALA A 14 13.37 -1.38 16.65
C ALA A 14 14.51 -0.41 16.99
N LEU A 15 15.25 0.06 15.97
CA LEU A 15 16.31 1.06 16.16
C LEU A 15 15.76 2.41 16.62
N ASN A 16 14.65 2.88 16.04
CA ASN A 16 14.00 4.11 16.48
C ASN A 16 13.57 4.03 17.94
N GLY A 17 13.02 2.89 18.36
CA GLY A 17 12.68 2.65 19.76
C GLY A 17 13.89 2.81 20.68
N LEU A 18 15.02 2.22 20.32
CA LEU A 18 16.27 2.37 21.08
C LEU A 18 16.79 3.82 21.08
N ALA A 19 16.81 4.48 19.92
CA ALA A 19 17.31 5.85 19.77
C ALA A 19 16.46 6.87 20.55
N GLN A 20 15.16 6.61 20.72
CA GLN A 20 14.23 7.46 21.46
C GLN A 20 14.06 7.07 22.94
N GLY A 21 14.80 6.04 23.41
CA GLY A 21 14.67 5.55 24.79
C GLY A 21 13.33 4.87 25.09
N LEU A 22 12.64 4.36 24.06
CA LEU A 22 11.40 3.61 24.19
C LEU A 22 11.67 2.15 24.58
N THR A 23 10.68 1.51 25.21
CA THR A 23 10.73 0.07 25.48
C THR A 23 10.22 -0.70 24.27
N THR A 24 11.13 -1.40 23.58
CA THR A 24 10.80 -2.24 22.43
C THR A 24 10.45 -3.66 22.86
N VAL A 25 9.18 -4.04 22.72
CA VAL A 25 8.75 -5.43 22.93
C VAL A 25 9.02 -6.26 21.67
N VAL A 26 9.95 -7.21 21.79
CA VAL A 26 10.31 -8.18 20.75
C VAL A 26 9.61 -9.52 21.04
N MET A 27 8.91 -10.06 20.05
CA MET A 27 8.21 -11.34 20.18
C MET A 27 9.18 -12.51 20.02
N THR A 28 9.07 -13.52 20.90
CA THR A 28 9.81 -14.78 20.76
C THR A 28 9.25 -15.62 19.63
N ASP A 29 10.01 -16.60 19.14
CA ASP A 29 9.56 -17.54 18.11
C ASP A 29 8.25 -18.25 18.48
N ALA A 30 8.06 -18.59 19.76
CA ALA A 30 6.84 -19.21 20.24
C ALA A 30 5.62 -18.28 20.08
N ALA A 31 5.76 -17.01 20.45
CA ALA A 31 4.71 -16.00 20.29
C ALA A 31 4.44 -15.69 18.82
N THR A 32 5.48 -15.63 17.98
CA THR A 32 5.38 -15.41 16.54
C THR A 32 4.66 -16.56 15.82
N ARG A 33 4.93 -17.82 16.22
CA ARG A 33 4.22 -19.00 15.69
C ARG A 33 2.74 -19.02 16.04
N ALA A 34 2.34 -18.42 17.15
CA ALA A 34 0.93 -18.23 17.51
C ALA A 34 0.25 -17.12 16.66
N GLY A 35 0.98 -16.47 15.76
CA GLY A 35 0.46 -15.48 14.81
C GLY A 35 -0.19 -14.29 15.50
N LEU A 36 -1.34 -13.85 14.97
CA LEU A 36 -2.12 -12.74 15.51
C LEU A 36 -2.42 -12.92 17.00
N ARG A 37 -2.76 -14.15 17.44
CA ARG A 37 -3.10 -14.42 18.84
C ARG A 37 -1.93 -14.13 19.77
N GLY A 38 -0.74 -14.64 19.44
CA GLY A 38 0.46 -14.39 20.24
C GLY A 38 0.84 -12.91 20.29
N MET A 39 0.62 -12.19 19.19
CA MET A 39 0.85 -10.74 19.14
C MET A 39 -0.13 -9.99 20.05
N LEU A 40 -1.41 -10.33 20.03
CA LEU A 40 -2.43 -9.72 20.89
C LEU A 40 -2.17 -10.04 22.38
N GLU A 41 -1.84 -11.29 22.71
CA GLU A 41 -1.48 -11.69 24.07
C GLU A 41 -0.27 -10.92 24.58
N ALA A 42 0.76 -10.74 23.74
CA ALA A 42 1.94 -9.94 24.08
C ALA A 42 1.59 -8.46 24.25
N ALA A 43 0.77 -7.90 23.36
CA ALA A 43 0.34 -6.50 23.44
C ALA A 43 -0.44 -6.21 24.72
N GLN A 44 -1.29 -7.14 25.16
CA GLN A 44 -2.03 -7.03 26.41
C GLN A 44 -1.12 -7.20 27.63
N ARG A 45 -0.25 -8.22 27.62
CA ARG A 45 0.65 -8.52 28.74
C ARG A 45 1.62 -7.39 29.06
N TRP A 46 2.13 -6.73 28.02
CA TRP A 46 3.14 -5.69 28.13
C TRP A 46 2.58 -4.28 27.92
N GLU A 47 1.25 -4.14 27.93
CA GLU A 47 0.55 -2.85 27.82
C GLU A 47 1.07 -1.99 26.65
N VAL A 48 1.23 -2.61 25.48
CA VAL A 48 1.84 -1.97 24.32
C VAL A 48 1.04 -0.75 23.89
N THR A 49 1.72 0.39 23.79
CA THR A 49 1.15 1.67 23.38
C THR A 49 1.22 1.91 21.87
N GLU A 50 2.20 1.31 21.18
CA GLU A 50 2.35 1.40 19.73
C GLU A 50 2.70 0.05 19.07
N MET A 51 1.96 -0.27 18.01
CA MET A 51 2.19 -1.44 17.17
C MET A 51 2.48 -1.07 15.73
N THR A 52 3.36 -1.83 15.08
CA THR A 52 3.50 -1.86 13.63
C THR A 52 2.73 -3.07 13.10
N ALA A 53 2.02 -2.91 12.00
CA ALA A 53 1.18 -3.97 11.45
C ALA A 53 1.11 -3.90 9.91
N ALA A 54 1.11 -5.06 9.27
CA ALA A 54 0.71 -5.16 7.87
C ALA A 54 -0.83 -5.13 7.75
N PRO A 55 -1.41 -4.76 6.60
CA PRO A 55 -2.87 -4.73 6.42
C PRO A 55 -3.62 -6.01 6.82
N PRO A 56 -3.11 -7.24 6.56
CA PRO A 56 -3.78 -8.47 7.01
C PRO A 56 -3.87 -8.58 8.54
N VAL A 57 -2.87 -8.04 9.26
CA VAL A 57 -2.85 -8.02 10.72
C VAL A 57 -3.90 -7.03 11.24
N VAL A 58 -3.98 -5.82 10.66
CA VAL A 58 -5.03 -4.84 10.99
C VAL A 58 -6.41 -5.44 10.78
N LEU A 59 -6.65 -6.09 9.63
CA LEU A 59 -7.90 -6.81 9.36
C LEU A 59 -8.19 -7.89 10.42
N GLY A 60 -7.18 -8.68 10.79
CA GLY A 60 -7.30 -9.67 11.84
C GLY A 60 -7.74 -9.06 13.18
N ILE A 61 -7.09 -7.96 13.60
CA ILE A 61 -7.43 -7.22 14.82
C ILE A 61 -8.90 -6.74 14.80
N THR A 62 -9.40 -6.27 13.66
CA THR A 62 -10.82 -5.83 13.56
C THR A 62 -11.83 -6.95 13.84
N LYS A 63 -11.47 -8.20 13.54
CA LYS A 63 -12.33 -9.39 13.67
C LYS A 63 -12.19 -10.11 15.01
N ASP A 64 -11.14 -9.82 15.76
CA ASP A 64 -10.85 -10.46 17.04
C ASP A 64 -11.77 -9.93 18.17
N ARG A 65 -11.70 -10.50 19.37
CA ARG A 65 -12.42 -10.02 20.58
C ARG A 65 -11.50 -9.35 21.61
N CYS A 66 -10.22 -9.14 21.28
CA CYS A 66 -9.24 -8.53 22.15
C CYS A 66 -9.63 -7.14 22.64
N ARG A 67 -9.09 -6.79 23.82
CA ARG A 67 -9.13 -5.46 24.42
C ARG A 67 -7.69 -4.96 24.52
N LEU A 68 -7.37 -3.91 23.77
CA LEU A 68 -6.05 -3.29 23.71
C LEU A 68 -6.14 -1.90 24.35
N THR A 69 -6.36 -1.86 25.66
CA THR A 69 -6.70 -0.62 26.39
C THR A 69 -5.55 0.37 26.49
N SER A 70 -4.31 -0.11 26.49
CA SER A 70 -3.10 0.72 26.53
C SER A 70 -2.65 1.20 25.15
N LEU A 71 -3.22 0.62 24.08
CA LEU A 71 -2.83 0.93 22.71
C LEU A 71 -3.30 2.34 22.36
N ALA A 72 -2.37 3.16 21.87
CA ALA A 72 -2.62 4.51 21.42
C ALA A 72 -2.47 4.64 19.90
N ARG A 73 -1.54 3.89 19.30
CA ARG A 73 -1.21 3.99 17.86
C ARG A 73 -0.99 2.62 17.21
N VAL A 74 -1.43 2.50 15.96
CA VAL A 74 -1.05 1.42 15.05
C VAL A 74 -0.52 2.01 13.76
N ILE A 75 0.75 1.76 13.47
CA ILE A 75 1.39 2.13 12.21
C ILE A 75 1.20 0.99 11.21
N CYS A 76 0.40 1.24 10.19
CA CYS A 76 0.10 0.31 9.11
C CYS A 76 0.87 0.68 7.83
N GLY A 77 1.57 -0.29 7.25
CA GLY A 77 2.34 -0.06 6.02
C GLY A 77 2.73 -1.35 5.29
N GLY A 78 3.55 -1.20 4.25
CA GLY A 78 4.06 -2.32 3.44
C GLY A 78 3.10 -2.84 2.38
N ALA A 79 1.80 -2.52 2.46
CA ALA A 79 0.82 -2.76 1.41
C ALA A 79 -0.38 -1.81 1.57
N PRO A 80 -1.19 -1.62 0.51
CA PRO A 80 -2.42 -0.83 0.60
C PRO A 80 -3.42 -1.42 1.60
N LEU A 81 -3.94 -0.59 2.51
CA LEU A 81 -5.03 -0.95 3.41
C LEU A 81 -6.38 -0.57 2.76
N PRO A 82 -7.35 -1.51 2.61
CA PRO A 82 -8.66 -1.15 2.11
C PRO A 82 -9.38 -0.19 3.05
N THR A 83 -10.03 0.86 2.50
CA THR A 83 -10.79 1.87 3.24
C THR A 83 -11.81 1.24 4.20
N SER A 84 -12.49 0.19 3.76
CA SER A 84 -13.48 -0.52 4.57
C SER A 84 -12.87 -1.18 5.82
N VAL A 85 -11.62 -1.62 5.77
CA VAL A 85 -10.90 -2.20 6.90
C VAL A 85 -10.43 -1.10 7.85
N ALA A 86 -9.91 0.00 7.31
CA ALA A 86 -9.52 1.17 8.09
C ALA A 86 -10.71 1.73 8.90
N GLU A 87 -11.87 1.87 8.25
CA GLU A 87 -13.10 2.30 8.92
C GLU A 87 -13.57 1.32 10.01
N GLN A 88 -13.52 0.01 9.74
CA GLN A 88 -13.87 -1.01 10.73
C GLN A 88 -12.96 -0.93 11.96
N PHE A 89 -11.65 -0.77 11.73
CA PHE A 89 -10.68 -0.61 12.81
C PHE A 89 -10.99 0.63 13.65
N ARG A 90 -11.20 1.78 13.01
CA ARG A 90 -11.49 3.05 13.70
C ARG A 90 -12.81 3.03 14.48
N ARG A 91 -13.85 2.38 13.97
CA ARG A 91 -15.12 2.19 14.71
C ARG A 91 -14.92 1.35 15.95
N ARG A 92 -14.08 0.33 15.88
CA ARG A 92 -13.79 -0.57 17.00
C ARG A 92 -12.87 0.05 18.04
N PHE A 93 -11.86 0.80 17.59
CA PHE A 93 -10.83 1.41 18.43
C PHE A 93 -10.78 2.92 18.20
N PRO A 94 -11.81 3.69 18.62
CA PRO A 94 -11.89 5.13 18.33
C PRO A 94 -10.81 5.97 19.04
N HIS A 95 -10.22 5.43 20.10
CA HIS A 95 -9.11 6.06 20.83
C HIS A 95 -7.75 5.80 20.17
N VAL A 96 -7.64 4.80 19.29
CA VAL A 96 -6.38 4.40 18.65
C VAL A 96 -6.21 5.12 17.32
N ASP A 97 -5.07 5.77 17.15
CA ASP A 97 -4.69 6.38 15.88
C ASP A 97 -4.15 5.30 14.92
N LEU A 98 -4.88 5.09 13.83
CA LEU A 98 -4.46 4.19 12.74
C LEU A 98 -3.64 4.99 11.73
N CYS A 99 -2.32 5.02 11.93
CA CYS A 99 -1.38 5.77 11.12
C CYS A 99 -1.01 4.96 9.87
N MET A 100 -1.17 5.54 8.69
CA MET A 100 -0.61 4.95 7.48
C MET A 100 0.83 5.43 7.27
N GLY A 101 1.69 4.53 6.79
CA GLY A 101 3.04 4.85 6.36
C GLY A 101 3.37 4.16 5.04
N TYR A 102 4.13 4.85 4.19
CA TYR A 102 4.62 4.34 2.93
C TYR A 102 6.13 4.50 2.83
N GLY A 103 6.75 3.51 2.21
CA GLY A 103 8.20 3.39 2.13
C GLY A 103 8.57 2.14 1.35
N SER A 104 9.86 2.00 1.10
CA SER A 104 10.46 0.81 0.50
C SER A 104 11.78 0.49 1.18
N THR A 105 12.35 -0.67 0.88
CA THR A 105 13.69 -1.02 1.39
C THR A 105 14.76 -0.07 0.85
N GLU A 106 14.60 0.37 -0.40
CA GLU A 106 15.48 1.30 -1.10
C GLU A 106 15.39 2.74 -0.60
N ALA A 107 14.21 3.17 -0.13
CA ALA A 107 13.97 4.56 0.24
C ALA A 107 13.87 4.81 1.75
N GLY A 108 13.69 3.76 2.55
CA GLY A 108 13.28 3.89 3.94
C GLY A 108 11.82 4.40 4.06
N GLY A 109 11.56 5.22 5.08
CA GLY A 109 10.23 5.80 5.34
C GLY A 109 9.98 7.07 4.52
N ILE A 110 9.23 6.94 3.41
CA ILE A 110 8.95 8.05 2.48
C ILE A 110 7.87 8.99 3.04
N SER A 111 6.79 8.44 3.60
CA SER A 111 5.69 9.20 4.18
C SER A 111 5.13 8.50 5.41
N LEU A 112 4.61 9.29 6.36
CA LEU A 112 4.02 8.79 7.60
C LEU A 112 2.95 9.76 8.12
N MET A 113 1.84 9.22 8.61
CA MET A 113 0.87 9.98 9.39
C MET A 113 1.38 10.18 10.83
N ILE A 114 1.52 11.43 11.26
CA ILE A 114 2.13 11.74 12.56
C ILE A 114 1.13 12.09 13.65
N ASP A 115 -0.04 12.63 13.31
CA ASP A 115 -1.06 13.04 14.28
C ASP A 115 -2.45 12.49 13.96
N ARG A 116 -3.41 12.73 14.86
CA ARG A 116 -4.79 12.26 14.75
C ARG A 116 -5.53 12.85 13.55
N ASP A 117 -5.23 14.08 13.18
CA ASP A 117 -5.88 14.76 12.06
C ASP A 117 -5.41 14.16 10.73
N GLU A 118 -4.12 13.83 10.60
CA GLU A 118 -3.59 13.09 9.47
C GLU A 118 -4.14 11.66 9.42
N CYS A 119 -4.21 10.95 10.56
CA CYS A 119 -4.83 9.63 10.67
C CYS A 119 -6.33 9.63 10.30
N SER A 120 -6.96 10.81 10.29
CA SER A 120 -8.34 10.94 9.88
C SER A 120 -8.53 10.79 8.35
N ARG A 121 -7.48 11.05 7.55
CA ARG A 121 -7.48 11.05 6.07
C ARG A 121 -7.36 9.64 5.49
N VAL A 122 -8.47 8.90 5.51
CA VAL A 122 -8.51 7.52 5.00
C VAL A 122 -8.10 7.45 3.52
N GLY A 123 -7.22 6.50 3.20
CA GLY A 123 -6.73 6.25 1.84
C GLY A 123 -5.45 7.00 1.48
N SER A 124 -5.04 7.98 2.30
CA SER A 124 -3.71 8.59 2.20
C SER A 124 -2.63 7.70 2.84
N ALA A 125 -1.40 7.84 2.36
CA ALA A 125 -0.19 7.28 2.95
C ALA A 125 0.52 8.23 3.93
N GLY A 126 -0.13 9.36 4.27
CA GLY A 126 0.43 10.42 5.11
C GLY A 126 1.14 11.50 4.31
N ARG A 127 1.79 12.42 5.02
CA ARG A 127 2.64 13.44 4.42
C ARG A 127 4.07 12.94 4.25
N ILE A 128 4.80 13.58 3.35
CA ILE A 128 6.22 13.28 3.11
C ILE A 128 7.00 13.45 4.42
N SER A 129 7.81 12.45 4.75
CA SER A 129 8.61 12.43 5.97
C SER A 129 9.61 13.59 6.01
N HIS A 130 10.00 13.99 7.22
CA HIS A 130 11.08 14.95 7.42
C HIS A 130 12.36 14.50 6.68
N ASN A 131 13.05 15.48 6.09
CA ASN A 131 14.29 15.27 5.33
C ASN A 131 14.14 14.40 4.06
N VAL A 132 12.90 14.10 3.62
CA VAL A 132 12.64 13.47 2.33
C VAL A 132 12.13 14.52 1.36
N GLU A 133 12.80 14.64 0.23
CA GLU A 133 12.31 15.37 -0.93
C GLU A 133 11.53 14.41 -1.83
N ALA A 134 10.42 14.89 -2.39
CA ALA A 134 9.58 14.10 -3.28
C ALA A 134 9.10 14.94 -4.47
N LYS A 135 9.13 14.35 -5.67
CA LYS A 135 8.52 14.90 -6.89
C LYS A 135 7.67 13.83 -7.56
N ILE A 136 6.58 14.27 -8.20
CA ILE A 136 5.78 13.41 -9.08
C ILE A 136 6.19 13.73 -10.51
N VAL A 137 6.60 12.74 -11.29
CA VAL A 137 7.03 12.93 -12.68
C VAL A 137 6.13 12.19 -13.66
N ASP A 138 5.98 12.73 -14.85
CA ASP A 138 5.24 12.06 -15.93
C ASP A 138 6.01 10.83 -16.42
N ILE A 139 5.31 9.70 -16.52
CA ILE A 139 5.91 8.40 -16.84
C ILE A 139 6.43 8.29 -18.29
N VAL A 140 6.08 9.24 -19.17
CA VAL A 140 6.48 9.24 -20.58
C VAL A 140 7.59 10.26 -20.81
N THR A 141 7.41 11.47 -20.30
CA THR A 141 8.31 12.61 -20.55
C THR A 141 9.41 12.75 -19.50
N GLY A 142 9.20 12.22 -18.29
CA GLY A 142 10.11 12.40 -17.15
C GLY A 142 10.00 13.77 -16.48
N GLU A 143 9.12 14.65 -16.96
CA GLU A 143 8.99 16.02 -16.46
C GLU A 143 8.19 16.08 -15.15
N PRO A 144 8.54 16.98 -14.21
CA PRO A 144 7.77 17.21 -13.00
C PRO A 144 6.33 17.62 -13.29
N LEU A 145 5.39 17.01 -12.57
CA LEU A 145 3.95 17.26 -12.71
C LEU A 145 3.43 18.19 -11.61
N PRO A 146 2.42 19.04 -11.92
CA PRO A 146 1.73 19.83 -10.91
C PRO A 146 1.02 18.99 -9.83
N VAL A 147 0.74 19.62 -8.69
CA VAL A 147 -0.02 19.04 -7.57
C VAL A 147 -1.35 18.41 -8.06
N GLY A 148 -1.70 17.25 -7.51
CA GLY A 148 -2.90 16.49 -7.83
C GLY A 148 -2.82 15.65 -9.11
N ARG A 149 -1.74 15.77 -9.89
CA ARG A 149 -1.52 14.94 -11.09
C ARG A 149 -0.86 13.62 -10.71
N LYS A 150 -1.25 12.56 -11.43
CA LYS A 150 -0.71 11.21 -11.23
C LYS A 150 0.53 11.02 -12.08
N GLY A 151 1.57 10.47 -11.48
CA GLY A 151 2.84 10.17 -12.12
C GLY A 151 3.68 9.23 -11.26
N GLU A 152 4.89 8.94 -11.70
CA GLU A 152 5.84 8.19 -10.90
C GLU A 152 6.34 9.06 -9.74
N LEU A 153 6.40 8.48 -8.55
CA LEU A 153 7.03 9.12 -7.40
C LEU A 153 8.54 8.95 -7.48
N CYS A 154 9.26 10.07 -7.43
CA CYS A 154 10.71 10.08 -7.27
C CYS A 154 11.07 10.74 -5.94
N VAL A 155 12.00 10.15 -5.21
CA VAL A 155 12.39 10.60 -3.85
C VAL A 155 13.89 10.77 -3.70
N ARG A 156 14.29 11.69 -2.83
CA ARG A 156 15.69 11.94 -2.45
C ARG A 156 15.76 12.26 -0.96
N GLY A 157 16.83 11.86 -0.30
CA GLY A 157 17.01 12.10 1.13
C GLY A 157 18.09 11.22 1.75
N PRO A 158 18.37 11.40 3.05
CA PRO A 158 19.46 10.71 3.74
C PRO A 158 19.16 9.23 4.01
N SER A 159 17.90 8.81 3.93
CA SER A 159 17.48 7.41 4.12
C SER A 159 17.53 6.58 2.83
N ILE A 160 17.78 7.21 1.68
CA ILE A 160 17.83 6.52 0.39
C ILE A 160 19.09 5.65 0.35
N MET A 161 18.94 4.42 -0.17
CA MET A 161 20.06 3.50 -0.35
C MET A 161 21.15 4.10 -1.22
N THR A 162 22.38 3.61 -1.07
CA THR A 162 23.50 4.00 -1.95
C THR A 162 23.46 3.29 -3.30
N GLY A 163 22.76 2.16 -3.38
CA GLY A 163 22.64 1.33 -4.58
C GLY A 163 22.58 -0.17 -4.26
N TYR A 164 22.26 -0.96 -5.28
CA TYR A 164 22.34 -2.40 -5.30
C TYR A 164 23.79 -2.86 -5.46
N VAL A 165 24.22 -3.80 -4.62
CA VAL A 165 25.60 -4.28 -4.58
C VAL A 165 25.92 -5.08 -5.85
N GLY A 166 26.90 -4.61 -6.62
CA GLY A 166 27.41 -5.32 -7.81
C GLY A 166 26.46 -5.31 -9.01
N ASP A 167 25.47 -4.40 -9.04
CA ASP A 167 24.47 -4.31 -10.10
C ASP A 167 24.34 -2.89 -10.65
N ASP A 168 25.30 -2.52 -11.51
CA ASP A 168 25.38 -1.19 -12.12
C ASP A 168 24.18 -0.89 -13.03
N GLU A 169 23.61 -1.91 -13.68
CA GLU A 169 22.43 -1.75 -14.53
C GLU A 169 21.20 -1.40 -13.69
N ALA A 170 20.95 -2.13 -12.60
CA ALA A 170 19.86 -1.81 -11.68
C ALA A 170 20.05 -0.44 -11.03
N ASN A 171 21.29 -0.06 -10.69
CA ASN A 171 21.60 1.26 -10.14
C ASN A 171 21.30 2.38 -11.15
N ALA A 172 21.74 2.25 -12.40
CA ALA A 172 21.44 3.22 -13.46
C ALA A 172 19.93 3.29 -13.76
N ALA A 173 19.22 2.17 -13.62
CA ALA A 173 17.77 2.12 -13.80
C ALA A 173 16.98 2.68 -12.60
N ALA A 174 17.50 2.58 -11.38
CA ALA A 174 16.84 3.03 -10.16
C ALA A 174 17.01 4.53 -9.91
N PHE A 175 18.17 5.10 -10.22
CA PHE A 175 18.45 6.52 -10.03
C PHE A 175 18.29 7.31 -11.34
N ASP A 176 17.95 8.59 -11.24
CA ASP A 176 18.10 9.55 -12.35
C ASP A 176 19.48 10.24 -12.28
N SER A 177 19.78 11.07 -13.30
CA SER A 177 21.06 11.79 -13.37
C SER A 177 21.28 12.82 -12.26
N GLU A 178 20.22 13.19 -11.52
CA GLU A 178 20.26 14.14 -10.42
C GLU A 178 20.22 13.43 -9.04
N GLY A 179 20.28 12.10 -9.02
CA GLY A 179 20.30 11.29 -7.81
C GLY A 179 18.93 11.06 -7.17
N TRP A 180 17.83 11.23 -7.91
CA TRP A 180 16.50 10.83 -7.42
C TRP A 180 16.29 9.34 -7.61
N LEU A 181 15.80 8.67 -6.56
CA LEU A 181 15.35 7.30 -6.64
C LEU A 181 13.94 7.25 -7.26
N LYS A 182 13.80 6.55 -8.38
CA LYS A 182 12.52 6.20 -9.00
C LYS A 182 11.88 5.04 -8.24
N THR A 183 10.72 5.26 -7.63
CA THR A 183 10.09 4.22 -6.77
C THR A 183 9.40 3.13 -7.58
N GLY A 184 9.09 3.38 -8.86
CA GLY A 184 8.24 2.52 -9.67
C GLY A 184 6.77 2.53 -9.24
N ASP A 185 6.36 3.48 -8.40
CA ASP A 185 4.99 3.61 -7.89
C ASP A 185 4.28 4.82 -8.50
N LEU A 186 3.07 4.57 -9.00
CA LEU A 186 2.17 5.59 -9.50
C LEU A 186 1.48 6.27 -8.30
N CYS A 187 1.79 7.54 -8.10
CA CYS A 187 1.31 8.32 -6.96
C CYS A 187 0.79 9.69 -7.40
N TYR A 188 0.15 10.39 -6.47
CA TYR A 188 -0.06 11.84 -6.54
C TYR A 188 0.01 12.44 -5.14
N ILE A 189 0.33 13.73 -5.05
CA ILE A 189 0.25 14.52 -3.83
C ILE A 189 -0.89 15.51 -3.99
N ASP A 190 -1.78 15.61 -3.00
CA ASP A 190 -2.91 16.55 -3.04
C ASP A 190 -2.52 17.98 -2.60
N GLN A 191 -3.49 18.89 -2.59
CA GLN A 191 -3.27 20.29 -2.20
C GLN A 191 -2.94 20.46 -0.71
N ASP A 192 -3.29 19.48 0.12
CA ASP A 192 -3.04 19.47 1.56
C ASP A 192 -1.68 18.80 1.90
N GLY A 193 -0.93 18.37 0.89
CA GLY A 193 0.40 17.75 1.00
C GLY A 193 0.37 16.25 1.29
N PHE A 194 -0.77 15.59 1.17
CA PHE A 194 -0.90 14.16 1.44
C PHE A 194 -0.55 13.31 0.22
N LEU A 195 0.26 12.28 0.44
CA LEU A 195 0.62 11.31 -0.58
C LEU A 195 -0.48 10.26 -0.74
N PHE A 196 -0.80 9.92 -1.98
CA PHE A 196 -1.70 8.84 -2.34
C PHE A 196 -1.02 7.89 -3.31
N VAL A 197 -0.91 6.63 -2.91
CA VAL A 197 -0.38 5.55 -3.75
C VAL A 197 -1.53 4.95 -4.55
N VAL A 198 -1.42 4.98 -5.88
CA VAL A 198 -2.44 4.47 -6.80
C VAL A 198 -2.14 3.02 -7.16
N ASP A 199 -0.94 2.73 -7.65
CA ASP A 199 -0.52 1.38 -8.03
C ASP A 199 0.99 1.27 -8.22
N ARG A 200 1.48 0.05 -8.43
CA ARG A 200 2.82 -0.23 -8.94
C ARG A 200 2.82 -0.16 -10.46
N LEU A 201 3.77 0.56 -11.07
CA LEU A 201 3.86 0.68 -12.53
C LEU A 201 3.98 -0.68 -13.23
N LYS A 202 4.74 -1.61 -12.65
CA LYS A 202 4.90 -2.98 -13.16
C LYS A 202 3.62 -3.83 -13.04
N GLU A 203 2.70 -3.48 -12.15
CA GLU A 203 1.45 -4.21 -11.90
C GLU A 203 0.21 -3.60 -12.58
N LEU A 204 0.40 -2.54 -13.37
CA LEU A 204 -0.67 -1.97 -14.20
C LEU A 204 -1.09 -2.97 -15.28
N ILE A 205 -2.30 -3.53 -15.15
CA ILE A 205 -2.85 -4.48 -16.12
C ILE A 205 -3.18 -3.72 -17.40
N LYS A 206 -2.54 -4.09 -18.50
CA LYS A 206 -2.89 -3.60 -19.85
C LYS A 206 -4.08 -4.41 -20.38
N TYR A 207 -5.28 -3.81 -20.43
CA TYR A 207 -6.47 -4.43 -21.05
C TYR A 207 -6.97 -3.59 -22.22
N LYS A 208 -6.91 -4.14 -23.46
CA LYS A 208 -7.36 -3.48 -24.70
C LYS A 208 -6.90 -2.00 -24.82
N ALA A 209 -5.62 -1.76 -24.56
CA ALA A 209 -4.96 -0.45 -24.53
C ALA A 209 -5.33 0.50 -23.37
N TYR A 210 -6.15 0.05 -22.40
CA TYR A 210 -6.37 0.78 -21.15
C TYR A 210 -5.46 0.22 -20.04
N GLN A 211 -4.87 1.12 -19.26
CA GLN A 211 -4.17 0.77 -18.02
C GLN A 211 -5.21 0.65 -16.90
N VAL A 212 -5.33 -0.53 -16.31
CA VAL A 212 -6.24 -0.81 -15.19
C VAL A 212 -5.43 -1.05 -13.93
N CYS A 213 -5.78 -0.33 -12.88
CA CYS A 213 -5.11 -0.40 -11.58
C CYS A 213 -5.57 -1.64 -10.80
N SER A 214 -4.62 -2.47 -10.37
CA SER A 214 -4.80 -3.67 -9.56
C SER A 214 -5.41 -3.34 -8.18
N TYR A 215 -4.98 -2.24 -7.54
CA TYR A 215 -5.58 -1.78 -6.28
C TYR A 215 -7.07 -1.41 -6.42
N GLN A 216 -7.44 -0.72 -7.50
CA GLN A 216 -8.85 -0.38 -7.75
C GLN A 216 -9.72 -1.64 -7.95
N LEU A 217 -9.19 -2.66 -8.62
CA LEU A 217 -9.87 -3.95 -8.73
C LEU A 217 -10.01 -4.63 -7.36
N MET A 218 -8.95 -4.63 -6.56
CA MET A 218 -8.96 -5.20 -5.21
C MET A 218 -10.02 -4.53 -4.33
N ASN A 219 -10.10 -3.19 -4.33
CA ASN A 219 -11.07 -2.45 -3.54
C ASN A 219 -12.53 -2.74 -3.97
N ASN A 220 -12.77 -2.91 -5.27
CA ASN A 220 -14.12 -3.09 -5.82
C ASN A 220 -14.61 -4.55 -5.85
N VAL A 221 -13.70 -5.53 -5.96
CA VAL A 221 -14.06 -6.95 -6.18
C VAL A 221 -14.02 -7.78 -4.88
N LEU A 222 -13.16 -7.43 -3.92
CA LEU A 222 -13.09 -8.15 -2.63
C LEU A 222 -14.38 -8.05 -1.81
N LEU A 223 -15.22 -7.05 -2.08
CA LEU A 223 -16.51 -6.84 -1.39
C LEU A 223 -17.64 -7.73 -1.94
N SER A 224 -17.47 -8.39 -3.10
CA SER A 224 -18.55 -9.11 -3.78
C SER A 224 -18.30 -10.59 -4.05
N CYS A 225 -17.14 -11.15 -3.69
CA CYS A 225 -16.81 -12.55 -4.02
C CYS A 225 -16.21 -13.32 -2.85
N SER A 226 -16.70 -14.55 -2.64
CA SER A 226 -16.14 -15.50 -1.68
C SER A 226 -14.69 -15.85 -2.02
N THR A 227 -13.89 -16.08 -0.98
CA THR A 227 -12.42 -16.26 -0.95
C THR A 227 -11.85 -17.26 -1.98
N SER A 228 -12.66 -18.21 -2.46
CA SER A 228 -12.27 -19.24 -3.44
C SER A 228 -12.06 -18.74 -4.87
N ASN A 229 -12.61 -17.58 -5.27
CA ASN A 229 -12.41 -17.02 -6.63
C ASN A 229 -11.15 -16.16 -6.76
N LEU A 230 -10.57 -15.70 -5.63
CA LEU A 230 -9.39 -14.83 -5.63
C LEU A 230 -8.12 -15.56 -6.07
N ALA A 231 -7.94 -16.81 -5.62
CA ALA A 231 -6.81 -17.66 -6.00
C ALA A 231 -6.75 -17.89 -7.51
N ARG A 232 -7.90 -18.12 -8.17
CA ARG A 232 -7.98 -18.32 -9.62
C ARG A 232 -7.66 -17.06 -10.46
N MET A 233 -7.90 -15.86 -9.93
CA MET A 233 -7.57 -14.60 -10.61
C MET A 233 -6.08 -14.27 -10.53
N VAL A 234 -5.41 -14.68 -9.45
CA VAL A 234 -3.96 -14.51 -9.25
C VAL A 234 -3.17 -15.63 -9.94
N ASP A 235 -3.62 -16.89 -9.87
CA ASP A 235 -2.97 -18.05 -10.52
C ASP A 235 -3.03 -18.04 -12.05
N GLY A 236 -3.94 -17.25 -12.65
CA GLY A 236 -3.97 -17.03 -14.10
C GLY A 236 -2.69 -16.39 -14.65
N LYS A 237 -1.79 -15.87 -13.80
CA LYS A 237 -0.50 -15.29 -14.18
C LYS A 237 0.58 -16.32 -14.57
N LEU A 238 0.35 -17.64 -14.44
CA LEU A 238 1.40 -18.63 -14.75
C LEU A 238 1.19 -19.47 -16.02
N ASN A 239 0.10 -19.31 -16.77
CA ASN A 239 -0.07 -20.08 -18.01
C ASN A 239 -1.04 -19.43 -19.01
N THR A 240 -0.58 -18.43 -19.76
CA THR A 240 -1.10 -18.17 -21.13
C THR A 240 -0.10 -17.36 -21.97
N ALA A 241 1.05 -17.96 -22.27
CA ALA A 241 1.64 -17.81 -23.61
C ALA A 241 1.13 -19.00 -24.44
N GLY A 242 0.06 -18.78 -25.22
CA GLY A 242 -0.53 -19.80 -26.08
C GLY A 242 -1.85 -20.40 -25.56
N ARG A 243 -2.87 -20.35 -26.42
CA ARG A 243 -4.23 -20.94 -26.29
C ARG A 243 -5.20 -20.25 -25.33
N ALA A 244 -5.84 -19.22 -25.85
CA ALA A 244 -7.19 -18.85 -25.45
C ALA A 244 -8.17 -19.98 -25.85
N ARG A 245 -8.82 -20.63 -24.89
CA ARG A 245 -10.17 -21.19 -25.03
C ARG A 245 -10.77 -21.51 -23.66
N ARG A 246 -11.97 -20.96 -23.45
CA ARG A 246 -13.00 -21.31 -22.44
C ARG A 246 -12.75 -20.88 -20.99
N ALA A 247 -13.33 -19.75 -20.62
CA ALA A 247 -14.19 -19.62 -19.43
C ALA A 247 -15.02 -18.33 -19.55
N GLY A 248 -16.29 -18.48 -19.96
CA GLY A 248 -17.23 -17.36 -20.02
C GLY A 248 -17.80 -17.10 -18.64
N ALA A 249 -17.27 -16.10 -17.93
CA ALA A 249 -17.92 -15.46 -16.77
C ALA A 249 -17.17 -14.19 -16.34
N CYS A 250 -16.87 -13.26 -17.25
CA CYS A 250 -16.36 -11.93 -16.87
C CYS A 250 -16.70 -10.73 -17.79
N PRO A 251 -17.85 -10.65 -18.52
CA PRO A 251 -18.19 -9.39 -19.20
C PRO A 251 -19.17 -8.48 -18.44
N ALA A 252 -19.98 -8.99 -17.50
CA ALA A 252 -21.15 -8.25 -17.01
C ALA A 252 -20.89 -7.33 -15.80
N ILE A 253 -19.90 -7.65 -14.94
CA ILE A 253 -19.64 -6.88 -13.71
C ILE A 253 -18.80 -5.63 -13.99
N VAL A 254 -17.84 -5.70 -14.90
CA VAL A 254 -16.97 -4.56 -15.26
C VAL A 254 -17.74 -3.49 -16.03
N ALA A 255 -18.73 -3.88 -16.84
CA ALA A 255 -19.52 -2.95 -17.65
C ALA A 255 -20.55 -2.14 -16.84
N ARG A 256 -21.04 -2.64 -15.69
CA ARG A 256 -22.11 -1.98 -14.93
C ARG A 256 -21.63 -0.83 -14.02
N ASN A 257 -20.37 -0.83 -13.58
CA ASN A 257 -19.87 0.16 -12.62
C ASN A 257 -19.08 1.33 -13.24
N CYS A 258 -18.83 1.31 -14.55
CA CYS A 258 -18.14 2.40 -15.24
C CYS A 258 -19.14 3.36 -15.90
N ARG A 259 -19.80 4.24 -15.11
CA ARG A 259 -20.77 5.24 -15.62
C ARG A 259 -20.18 6.31 -16.56
N ARG A 260 -18.88 6.29 -16.86
CA ARG A 260 -18.23 7.20 -17.83
C ARG A 260 -17.96 6.58 -19.22
N CYS A 261 -18.23 5.29 -19.44
CA CYS A 261 -18.03 4.66 -20.76
C CYS A 261 -19.32 4.53 -21.60
N SER A 262 -20.48 4.94 -21.07
CA SER A 262 -21.80 4.69 -21.69
C SER A 262 -22.11 5.59 -22.90
N HIS A 263 -21.34 6.65 -23.16
CA HIS A 263 -21.61 7.57 -24.27
C HIS A 263 -20.94 7.23 -25.61
N ALA A 264 -20.06 6.23 -25.67
CA ALA A 264 -19.39 5.85 -26.92
C ALA A 264 -20.03 4.64 -27.64
N ILE A 265 -21.06 4.00 -27.06
CA ILE A 265 -21.61 2.73 -27.57
C ILE A 265 -22.93 2.91 -28.34
N SER A 266 -23.62 4.05 -28.20
CA SER A 266 -24.92 4.26 -28.87
C SER A 266 -24.85 4.78 -30.31
N SER A 267 -23.70 5.23 -30.81
CA SER A 267 -23.60 5.86 -32.14
C SER A 267 -23.16 4.95 -33.29
N ARG A 268 -22.98 3.63 -33.08
CA ARG A 268 -22.51 2.68 -34.12
C ARG A 268 -23.46 1.52 -34.46
N ARG A 269 -24.72 1.55 -34.00
CA ARG A 269 -25.71 0.49 -34.27
C ARG A 269 -26.75 0.78 -35.36
N GLY A 270 -26.49 1.74 -36.26
CA GLY A 270 -27.37 2.01 -37.39
C GLY A 270 -26.62 2.14 -38.71
N ARG A 271 -26.23 1.01 -39.32
CA ARG A 271 -26.07 0.78 -40.78
C ARG A 271 -25.43 -0.59 -41.04
N ARG A 272 -26.06 -1.38 -41.93
CA ARG A 272 -25.96 -2.83 -42.24
C ARG A 272 -27.16 -3.55 -41.62
N ASP A 273 -28.21 -3.89 -42.34
CA ASP A 273 -28.40 -4.11 -43.78
C ASP A 273 -29.56 -3.28 -44.36
#